data_AF-A0A1H9AUT0-F1
#
_entry.id   AF-A0A1H9AUT0-F1
#
_cell.length_a   1.000
_cell.length_b   1.000
_cell.length_c   1.000
_cell.angle_alpha   90.00
_cell.angle_beta   90.00
_cell.angle_gamma   90.00
#
_symmetry.space_group_name_H-M   'P 1'
#
loop_
_entity.id
_entity.type
_entity.pdbx_description
1 polymer ?
#
loop_
_entity_poly.entity_id
_entity_poly.type
_entity_poly.pdbx_seq_one_letter_code
_entity_poly.pdbx_strand_id
1 'polypeptide(L)' 'MDNKIDEALEYYLSQQKVIIDFVNGNDTLGVEEIIEKGEELAVLEYKITALQVAKEN' A
#
# COMPACT_ATOMS: atom_id res chain seq x y z
N MET A 1 15.60 -9.81 13.00
CA MET A 1 15.46 -8.92 11.83
C MET A 1 14.08 -9.12 11.23
N ASP A 2 13.67 -10.38 11.13
CA ASP A 2 12.37 -10.86 10.67
C ASP A 2 11.19 -10.14 11.32
N ASN A 3 11.19 -9.99 12.64
CA ASN A 3 10.11 -9.27 13.34
C ASN A 3 9.94 -7.80 12.87
N LYS A 4 11.02 -7.13 12.47
CA LYS A 4 10.94 -5.74 11.96
C LYS A 4 10.45 -5.69 10.51
N ILE A 5 10.75 -6.71 9.71
CA ILE A 5 10.25 -6.83 8.34
C ILE A 5 8.75 -7.14 8.38
N ASP A 6 8.32 -8.01 9.29
CA ASP A 6 6.92 -8.34 9.51
C ASP A 6 6.10 -7.14 10.00
N GLU A 7 6.61 -6.40 11.00
CA GLU A 7 5.98 -5.15 11.45
C GLU A 7 5.86 -4.11 10.32
N ALA A 8 6.90 -3.97 9.48
CA ALA A 8 6.86 -3.06 8.34
C ALA A 8 5.87 -3.50 7.25
N LEU A 9 5.81 -4.80 6.97
CA LEU A 9 4.84 -5.37 6.03
C LEU A 9 3.41 -5.14 6.51
N GLU A 10 3.11 -5.43 7.78
CA GLU A 10 1.80 -5.19 8.36
C GLU A 10 1.41 -3.70 8.25
N TYR A 11 2.34 -2.80 8.58
CA TYR A 11 2.12 -1.36 8.46
C TYR A 11 1.80 -0.93 7.03
N TYR A 12 2.57 -1.36 6.02
CA TYR A 12 2.31 -0.94 4.64
C TYR A 12 1.06 -1.59 4.03
N LEU A 13 0.78 -2.85 4.36
CA LEU A 13 -0.46 -3.53 3.96
C LEU A 13 -1.69 -2.84 4.57
N SER A 14 -1.61 -2.38 5.83
CA SER A 14 -2.70 -1.63 6.45
C SER A 14 -3.00 -0.32 5.71
N GLN A 15 -1.97 0.40 5.28
CA GLN A 15 -2.13 1.64 4.52
C GLN A 15 -2.68 1.40 3.11
N GLN A 16 -2.19 0.35 2.44
CA GLN A 16 -2.72 -0.06 1.14
C GLN A 16 -4.23 -0.34 1.25
N LYS A 17 -4.64 -1.06 2.29
CA LYS A 17 -6.05 -1.35 2.54
C LYS A 17 -6.87 -0.08 2.73
N VAL A 18 -6.38 0.89 3.51
CA VAL A 18 -7.07 2.18 3.72
C VAL A 18 -7.33 2.90 2.39
N ILE A 19 -6.33 2.93 1.50
CA ILE A 19 -6.48 3.59 0.19
C ILE A 19 -7.47 2.83 -0.70
N ILE A 20 -7.38 1.50 -0.76
CA ILE A 20 -8.32 0.67 -1.53
C ILE A 20 -9.75 0.82 -1.02
N ASP A 21 -9.95 0.77 0.30
CA ASP A 21 -11.26 0.96 0.92
C ASP A 21 -11.82 2.36 0.62
N PHE A 22 -10.98 3.39 0.69
CA PHE A 22 -11.36 4.76 0.34
C PHE A 22 -11.78 4.85 -1.14
N VAL A 23 -10.98 4.35 -2.07
CA VAL A 23 -11.29 4.41 -3.50
C VAL A 23 -12.57 3.64 -3.83
N ASN A 24 -12.70 2.41 -3.33
CA ASN A 24 -13.86 1.57 -3.60
C ASN A 24 -15.12 1.99 -2.83
N GLY A 25 -14.96 2.79 -1.77
CA GLY A 25 -16.06 3.31 -0.97
C GLY A 25 -16.59 4.67 -1.41
N ASN A 26 -16.00 5.29 -2.44
CA ASN A 26 -16.41 6.60 -2.93
C ASN A 26 -16.83 6.54 -4.40
N ASP A 27 -18.10 6.90 -4.66
CA ASP A 27 -18.67 6.95 -6.02
C ASP A 27 -18.50 8.33 -6.70
N THR A 28 -17.87 9.28 -6.01
CA THR A 28 -17.79 10.69 -6.43
C THR A 28 -16.37 11.24 -6.51
N LEU A 29 -15.37 10.36 -6.61
CA LEU A 29 -13.98 10.80 -6.72
C LEU A 29 -13.72 11.54 -8.03
N GLY A 30 -12.99 12.65 -7.93
CA GLY A 30 -12.43 13.35 -9.07
C GLY A 30 -11.35 12.52 -9.76
N VAL A 31 -11.07 12.84 -11.03
CA VAL A 31 -10.01 12.18 -11.80
C VAL A 31 -8.65 12.39 -11.13
N GLU A 32 -8.39 13.58 -10.61
CA GLU A 32 -7.15 13.92 -9.90
C GLU A 32 -6.99 13.10 -8.62
N GLU A 33 -8.06 12.89 -7.86
CA GLU A 33 -8.03 12.07 -6.64
C GLU A 33 -7.76 10.59 -6.97
N ILE A 34 -8.33 10.07 -8.06
CA ILE A 34 -8.06 8.69 -8.52
C ILE A 34 -6.59 8.54 -8.92
N ILE A 35 -6.03 9.53 -9.63
CA ILE A 35 -4.61 9.52 -10.04
C ILE A 35 -3.72 9.56 -8.81
N GLU A 36 -3.96 10.49 -7.87
CA GLU A 36 -3.18 10.63 -6.64
C GLU A 36 -3.19 9.32 -5.82
N LYS A 37 -4.35 8.70 -5.62
CA LYS A 37 -4.46 7.44 -4.89
C LYS A 37 -3.78 6.28 -5.63
N GLY A 38 -3.81 6.27 -6.96
CA GLY A 38 -3.06 5.31 -7.77
C GLY A 38 -1.54 5.43 -7.60
N GLU A 39 -1.02 6.66 -7.56
CA GLU A 39 0.40 6.93 -7.31
C GLU A 39 0.83 6.51 -5.90
N GLU A 40 0.02 6.82 -4.88
CA GLU A 40 0.25 6.37 -3.51
C GLU A 40 0.30 4.84 -3.41
N LEU A 41 -0.62 4.14 -4.08
CA LEU A 41 -0.65 2.68 -4.13
C LEU A 41 0.60 2.09 -4.80
N ALA A 42 1.07 2.69 -5.90
CA ALA A 42 2.27 2.21 -6.59
C ALA A 42 3.53 2.27 -5.70
N VAL A 43 3.66 3.34 -4.90
CA VAL A 43 4.76 3.47 -3.94
C VAL A 43 4.68 2.43 -2.83
N LEU A 44 3.48 2.15 -2.32
CA LEU A 44 3.27 1.13 -1.30
C LEU A 44 3.58 -0.27 -1.83
N GLU A 45 3.11 -0.60 -3.03
CA GLU A 45 3.33 -1.91 -3.65
C GLU A 45 4.82 -2.20 -3.87
N TYR A 46 5.58 -1.19 -4.32
CA TYR A 46 7.03 -1.30 -4.44
C TYR A 46 7.69 -1.64 -3.10
N LYS A 47 7.30 -0.95 -2.01
CA LYS A 47 7.87 -1.20 -0.67
C LYS A 47 7.50 -2.58 -0.13
N ILE A 48 6.23 -2.98 -0.29
CA ILE A 48 5.73 -4.30 0.13
C ILE A 48 6.51 -5.40 -0.61
N THR A 49 6.63 -5.29 -1.92
CA THR A 49 7.36 -6.25 -2.75
C THR A 49 8.83 -6.34 -2.32
N ALA A 50 9.50 -5.21 -2.10
CA ALA A 50 10.89 -5.20 -1.64
C ALA A 50 11.07 -5.88 -0.27
N LEU A 51 10.13 -5.66 0.66
CA LEU A 51 10.14 -6.30 1.98
C LEU A 51 9.84 -7.80 1.91
N GLN A 52 8.92 -8.23 1.04
CA GLN A 52 8.65 -9.65 0.80
C GLN A 52 9.89 -10.36 0.26
N VAL A 53 10.56 -9.79 -0.75
CA VAL A 53 11.82 -10.31 -1.28
C VAL A 53 12.89 -10.38 -0.19
N ALA A 54 13.00 -9.35 0.64
CA ALA A 54 13.96 -9.32 1.75
C ALA A 54 13.63 -10.31 2.89
N LYS A 55 12.37 -10.73 3.03
CA LYS A 55 11.94 -11.75 3.99
C LYS A 55 12.24 -13.17 3.51
N GLU A 56 12.17 -13.39 2.20
CA GLU A 56 12.38 -14.69 1.56
C GLU A 56 13.86 -15.05 1.34
N ASN A 57 14.78 -14.08 1.46
CA ASN A 57 16.24 -14.26 1.28
C ASN A 57 17.01 -14.00 2.57
#